data_AF-A0A010ZU25-F1
#
_entry.id   AF-A0A010ZU25-F1
#
_cell.length_a   1.000
_cell.length_b   1.000
_cell.length_c   1.000
_cell.angle_alpha   90.00
_cell.angle_beta   90.00
_cell.angle_gamma   90.00
#
_symmetry.space_group_name_H-M   'P 1'
#
loop_
_entity.id
_entity.type
_entity.pdbx_description
1 polymer ?
#
loop_
_entity_poly.entity_id
_entity_poly.type
_entity_poly.pdbx_seq_one_letter_code
_entity_poly.pdbx_strand_id
1 'polypeptide(L)' 'MLAGLCAFSDTVFNWRQVPMLLNDLQRLPDGVIPEPACAAIREFAATVEEGSHLYLWFVGD' A
#
# COMPACT_ATOMS: atom_id res chain seq x y z
N MET A 1 1.33 18.99 1.27
CA MET A 1 1.62 18.38 2.58
C MET A 1 1.86 16.90 2.32
N LEU A 2 3.07 16.54 1.90
CA LEU A 2 3.47 15.20 1.42
C LEU A 2 4.11 14.33 2.53
N ALA A 3 4.00 14.73 3.80
CA ALA A 3 4.64 14.04 4.93
C ALA A 3 3.95 12.72 5.35
N GLY A 4 2.84 12.32 4.72
CA GLY A 4 2.11 11.08 5.06
C GLY A 4 2.61 9.81 4.37
N LEU A 5 3.50 9.91 3.37
CA LEU A 5 3.97 8.79 2.56
C LEU A 5 5.28 8.14 3.06
N CYS A 6 5.74 8.48 4.27
CA CYS A 6 7.02 8.03 4.80
C CYS A 6 7.06 6.53 5.18
N ALA A 7 5.92 5.87 5.39
CA ALA A 7 5.90 4.49 5.90
C ALA A 7 6.33 3.44 4.85
N PHE A 8 6.13 3.72 3.57
CA PHE A 8 6.37 2.76 2.47
C PHE A 8 7.20 3.35 1.32
N SER A 9 7.85 4.51 1.51
CA SER A 9 8.59 5.19 0.43
C SER A 9 9.60 4.25 -0.22
N ASP A 10 9.52 4.14 -1.55
CA ASP A 10 10.34 3.25 -2.39
C ASP A 10 10.26 1.76 -2.05
N THR A 11 9.17 1.34 -1.41
CA THR A 11 8.95 -0.07 -1.07
C THR A 11 8.17 -0.77 -2.17
N VAL A 12 8.58 -2.01 -2.47
CA VAL A 12 7.92 -2.89 -3.42
C VAL A 12 7.35 -4.11 -2.68
N PHE A 13 6.09 -4.41 -2.93
CA PHE A 13 5.38 -5.56 -2.38
C PHE A 13 5.00 -6.53 -3.50
N ASN A 14 5.36 -7.80 -3.34
CA ASN A 14 4.82 -8.89 -4.18
C ASN A 14 3.55 -9.51 -3.55
N TRP A 15 2.88 -10.39 -4.29
CA TRP A 15 1.66 -11.09 -3.85
C TRP A 15 1.75 -11.76 -2.47
N ARG A 16 2.94 -12.21 -2.03
CA ARG A 16 3.13 -12.82 -0.70
C ARG A 16 3.15 -11.78 0.43
N GLN A 17 3.54 -10.54 0.12
CA GLN A 17 3.70 -9.46 1.09
C GLN A 17 2.46 -8.56 1.15
N VAL A 18 1.59 -8.59 0.14
CA VAL A 18 0.34 -7.82 0.10
C VAL A 18 -0.55 -8.05 1.33
N PRO A 19 -0.76 -9.30 1.83
CA PRO A 19 -1.56 -9.49 3.04
C PRO A 19 -0.99 -8.78 4.28
N MET A 20 0.34 -8.69 4.39
CA MET A 20 0.99 -7.95 5.48
C MET A 20 0.77 -6.45 5.33
N LEU A 21 0.91 -5.91 4.12
CA LEU A 21 0.63 -4.50 3.82
C LEU A 21 -0.82 -4.13 4.19
N LEU A 22 -1.79 -4.96 3.81
CA LEU A 22 -3.21 -4.72 4.09
C LEU A 22 -3.51 -4.75 5.60
N ASN A 23 -2.88 -5.67 6.34
CA ASN A 23 -3.00 -5.72 7.79
C ASN A 23 -2.37 -4.47 8.45
N ASP A 24 -1.21 -4.03 7.97
CA ASP A 24 -0.57 -2.83 8.52
C ASP A 24 -1.37 -1.57 8.20
N LEU A 25 -1.95 -1.46 7.00
CA LEU A 25 -2.84 -0.37 6.60
C LEU A 25 -4.05 -0.23 7.53
N GLN A 26 -4.63 -1.35 7.99
CA GLN A 26 -5.74 -1.34 8.96
C GLN A 26 -5.34 -0.87 10.37
N ARG A 27 -4.06 -0.98 10.72
CA ARG A 27 -3.54 -0.64 12.04
C ARG A 27 -3.00 0.79 12.13
N LEU A 28 -2.88 1.47 10.99
CA LEU A 28 -2.44 2.86 10.96
C LEU A 28 -3.49 3.76 11.64
N PRO A 29 -3.06 4.74 12.45
CA PRO A 29 -3.96 5.76 12.98
C PRO A 29 -4.66 6.54 11.88
N ASP A 30 -5.89 7.00 12.17
CA ASP A 30 -6.65 7.85 11.27
C ASP A 30 -5.85 9.10 10.87
N GLY A 31 -5.87 9.43 9.58
CA GLY A 31 -5.20 10.61 9.03
C GLY A 31 -3.72 10.44 8.73
N VAL A 32 -3.10 9.29 9.02
CA VAL A 32 -1.72 8.98 8.57
C VAL A 32 -1.68 8.80 7.06
N ILE A 33 -2.60 8.00 6.53
CA ILE A 33 -2.86 7.86 5.09
C ILE A 33 -4.32 8.30 4.87
N PRO A 34 -4.59 9.28 3.98
CA PRO A 34 -5.96 9.68 3.67
C PRO A 34 -6.76 8.50 3.11
N GLU A 35 -8.04 8.40 3.48
CA GLU A 35 -8.90 7.29 3.04
C GLU A 35 -8.92 7.06 1.51
N PRO A 36 -8.93 8.10 0.65
CA PRO A 36 -8.82 7.89 -0.80
C PRO A 36 -7.54 7.13 -1.21
N ALA A 37 -6.42 7.38 -0.52
CA ALA A 37 -5.17 6.66 -0.75
C ALA A 37 -5.24 5.23 -0.18
N CYS A 38 -5.86 5.03 1.00
CA CYS A 38 -6.11 3.70 1.53
C CYS A 38 -6.96 2.85 0.58
N ALA A 39 -8.01 3.43 0.00
CA ALA A 39 -8.87 2.77 -0.98
C ALA A 39 -8.08 2.35 -2.24
N ALA A 40 -7.26 3.24 -2.79
CA ALA A 40 -6.40 2.92 -3.93
C ALA A 40 -5.39 1.81 -3.62
N ILE A 41 -4.77 1.81 -2.43
CA ILE A 41 -3.86 0.74 -1.99
C ILE A 41 -4.59 -0.61 -1.98
N ARG A 42 -5.83 -0.68 -1.47
CA ARG A 42 -6.63 -1.91 -1.44
C ARG A 42 -6.99 -2.41 -2.84
N GLU A 43 -7.31 -1.50 -3.76
CA GLU A 43 -7.60 -1.83 -5.16
C GLU A 43 -6.38 -2.44 -5.88
N PHE A 44 -5.22 -1.79 -5.77
CA PHE A 44 -4.00 -2.30 -6.40
C PHE A 44 -3.48 -3.58 -5.73
N ALA A 45 -3.64 -3.71 -4.42
CA ALA A 45 -3.36 -4.93 -3.69
C ALA A 45 -4.14 -6.13 -4.25
N ALA A 46 -5.45 -5.97 -4.48
CA ALA A 46 -6.28 -7.02 -5.09
C ALA A 46 -5.77 -7.42 -6.48
N THR A 47 -5.37 -6.44 -7.30
CA THR A 47 -4.79 -6.71 -8.62
C THR A 47 -3.51 -7.54 -8.52
N VAL A 48 -2.65 -7.23 -7.54
CA VAL A 48 -1.39 -7.97 -7.31
C VAL A 48 -1.63 -9.38 -6.76
N GLU A 49 -2.69 -9.59 -5.97
CA GLU A 49 -3.06 -10.92 -5.46
C GLU A 49 -3.60 -11.85 -6.56
N GLU A 50 -4.28 -11.30 -7.58
CA GLU A 50 -4.87 -12.07 -8.68
C GLU A 50 -3.85 -12.51 -9.75
N GLY A 51 -2.70 -11.84 -9.85
CA GLY A 51 -1.71 -12.05 -10.92
C GLY A 51 -0.37 -12.62 -10.47
N SER A 52 0.16 -13.59 -11.22
CA SER A 52 1.56 -13.99 -11.09
C SER A 52 2.50 -12.88 -11.61
N HIS A 53 3.57 -12.57 -10.86
CA HIS A 53 4.61 -11.60 -11.24
C HIS A 53 4.19 -10.12 -11.25
N LEU A 54 3.11 -9.77 -10.56
CA LEU A 54 2.74 -8.39 -10.29
C LEU A 54 3.37 -7.89 -8.98
N TYR A 55 3.64 -6.59 -8.93
CA TYR A 55 4.23 -5.92 -7.77
C TYR A 55 3.54 -4.57 -7.56
N LEU A 56 3.27 -4.24 -6.29
CA LEU A 56 2.82 -2.92 -5.88
C LEU A 56 4.05 -2.10 -5.48
N TRP A 57 4.30 -1.01 -6.19
CA TRP A 57 5.41 -0.11 -5.91
C TRP A 57 4.90 1.25 -5.44
N PHE A 58 5.34 1.66 -4.26
CA PHE A 58 5.11 2.99 -3.73
C PHE A 58 6.28 3.89 -4.16
N VAL A 59 5.98 4.88 -4.99
CA VAL A 59 6.95 5.90 -5.41
C VAL A 59 6.70 7.15 -4.56
N GLY A 60 7.67 7.49 -3.72
CA GLY A 60 7.69 8.79 -3.04
C GLY A 60 8.14 9.89 -4.01
N ASP A 61 7.75 11.12 -3.72
CA ASP A 61 8.41 12.33 -4.25
C ASP A 61 9.37 12.87 -3.19
#